data_AF-A0A382KZN2-F1
#
_entry.id   AF-A0A382KZN2-F1
#
_cell.length_a   1.000
_cell.length_b   1.000
_cell.length_c   1.000
_cell.angle_alpha   90.00
_cell.angle_beta   90.00
_cell.angle_gamma   90.00
#
_symmetry.space_group_name_H-M   'P 1'
#
loop_
_entity.id
_entity.type
_entity.pdbx_description
1 polymer ?
#
loop_
_entity_poly.entity_id
_entity_poly.type
_entity_poly.pdbx_seq_one_letter_code
_entity_poly.pdbx_strand_id
1 'polypeptide(L)'
;MLFSLVKILRSLVLHKVENFFDQYFFRSAIIAFCFGIILTILVQSSSITTSTIIPLAGAGVLTLRQIYPFTLGANIGTTVTALLASLTLDVTAMVAAFSHLFFNIFGIILIYLNPLLRDIPMKLAEWVAGVALKNKVLPIIYLLIIFFGLPLIIIFIGS
;
A
#
# COMPACT_ATOMS: atom_id res chain seq x y z
N MET A 1 -0.16 30.04 25.41
CA MET A 1 0.25 30.64 24.12
C MET A 1 1.02 29.69 23.22
N LEU A 2 2.14 29.09 23.66
CA LEU A 2 2.97 28.21 22.81
C LEU A 2 2.20 27.01 22.23
N PHE A 3 1.36 26.37 23.06
CA PHE A 3 0.53 25.23 22.63
C PHE A 3 -0.45 25.58 21.49
N SER A 4 -1.11 26.75 21.58
CA SER A 4 -2.02 27.23 20.52
C SER A 4 -1.25 27.58 19.24
N LEU A 5 -0.07 28.17 19.37
CA LEU A 5 0.78 28.53 18.23
C LEU A 5 1.29 27.28 17.50
N VAL A 6 1.74 26.27 18.23
CA VAL A 6 2.13 24.95 17.68
C VAL A 6 0.93 24.25 17.03
N LYS A 7 -0.25 24.31 17.65
CA LYS A 7 -1.48 23.70 17.10
C LYS A 7 -1.89 24.35 15.78
N ILE A 8 -1.84 25.68 15.69
CA ILE A 8 -2.15 26.43 14.46
C ILE A 8 -1.10 26.16 13.39
N LEU A 9 0.20 26.21 13.73
CA LEU A 9 1.29 25.92 12.78
C LEU A 9 1.15 24.51 12.21
N ARG A 10 0.92 23.50 13.06
CA ARG A 10 0.72 22.12 12.63
C ARG A 10 -0.51 22.01 11.72
N SER A 11 -1.63 22.63 12.08
CA SER A 11 -2.85 22.62 11.27
C SER A 11 -2.65 23.28 9.89
N LEU A 12 -1.94 24.42 9.84
CA LEU A 12 -1.67 25.14 8.59
C LEU A 12 -0.68 24.38 7.70
N VAL A 13 0.37 23.79 8.29
CA VAL A 13 1.33 22.96 7.55
C VAL A 13 0.64 21.70 7.02
N LEU A 14 -0.16 21.02 7.84
CA LEU A 14 -0.90 19.83 7.40
C LEU A 14 -1.85 20.14 6.25
N HIS A 15 -2.63 21.22 6.33
CA HIS A 15 -3.49 21.65 5.22
C HIS A 15 -2.70 22.02 3.97
N LYS A 16 -1.54 22.66 4.11
CA LYS A 16 -0.71 23.00 2.96
C LYS A 16 -0.11 21.75 2.29
N VAL A 17 0.29 20.77 3.09
CA VAL A 17 0.79 19.47 2.62
C VAL A 17 -0.33 18.66 1.97
N GLU A 18 -1.50 18.59 2.60
CA GLU A 18 -2.71 17.97 2.04
C GLU A 18 -3.04 18.55 0.68
N ASN A 19 -3.19 19.88 0.58
CA ASN A 19 -3.48 20.54 -0.70
C ASN A 19 -2.41 20.29 -1.76
N PHE A 20 -1.13 20.23 -1.38
CA PHE A 20 -0.05 19.90 -2.31
C PHE A 20 -0.16 18.46 -2.82
N PHE A 21 -0.33 17.48 -1.93
CA PHE A 21 -0.43 16.08 -2.33
C PHE A 21 -1.70 15.79 -3.12
N ASP A 22 -2.83 16.34 -2.71
CA ASP A 22 -4.11 16.19 -3.39
C ASP A 22 -4.11 16.84 -4.78
N GLN A 23 -3.54 18.04 -4.91
CA GLN A 23 -3.54 18.74 -6.19
C GLN A 23 -2.63 18.08 -7.23
N TYR A 24 -1.46 17.56 -6.81
CA TYR A 24 -0.44 17.06 -7.73
C TYR A 24 -0.42 15.54 -7.89
N PHE A 25 -0.61 14.77 -6.81
CA PHE A 25 -0.35 13.32 -6.81
C PHE A 25 -1.59 12.46 -6.56
N PHE A 26 -2.62 12.98 -5.89
CA PHE A 26 -3.80 12.21 -5.48
C PHE A 26 -5.14 12.77 -5.98
N ARG A 27 -5.10 13.65 -7.00
CA ARG A 27 -6.27 14.29 -7.61
C ARG A 27 -7.25 13.29 -8.24
N SER A 28 -6.71 12.21 -8.80
CA SER A 28 -7.50 11.15 -9.42
C SER A 28 -6.89 9.79 -9.15
N ALA A 29 -7.71 8.75 -9.19
CA ALA A 29 -7.26 7.37 -9.04
C ALA A 29 -6.16 6.99 -10.04
N ILE A 30 -6.24 7.50 -11.27
CA ILE A 30 -5.26 7.23 -12.32
C ILE A 30 -3.92 7.89 -11.98
N ILE A 31 -3.93 9.15 -11.53
CA ILE A 31 -2.70 9.87 -11.14
C ILE A 31 -2.05 9.18 -9.94
N ALA A 32 -2.84 8.82 -8.92
CA ALA A 32 -2.34 8.11 -7.75
C ALA A 32 -1.71 6.76 -8.12
N PHE A 33 -2.36 6.00 -9.02
CA PHE A 33 -1.84 4.74 -9.55
C PHE A 33 -0.52 4.93 -10.29
N CYS A 34 -0.45 5.87 -11.25
CA CYS A 34 0.77 6.15 -11.99
C CYS A 34 1.90 6.65 -11.07
N PHE A 35 1.57 7.46 -10.07
CA PHE A 35 2.53 7.92 -9.07
C PHE A 35 3.11 6.75 -8.27
N GLY A 36 2.28 5.80 -7.86
CA GLY A 36 2.73 4.57 -7.19
C GLY A 36 3.69 3.73 -8.06
N ILE A 37 3.39 3.59 -9.36
CA ILE A 37 4.28 2.91 -10.32
C ILE A 37 5.64 3.63 -10.37
N ILE A 38 5.64 4.92 -10.68
CA ILE A 38 6.87 5.70 -10.89
C ILE A 38 7.72 5.69 -9.61
N LEU A 39 7.10 5.98 -8.46
CA LEU A 39 7.81 6.03 -7.19
C LEU A 39 8.41 4.67 -6.84
N THR A 40 7.70 3.57 -7.12
CA THR A 40 8.23 2.23 -6.87
C THR A 40 9.34 1.84 -7.84
N ILE A 41 9.26 2.22 -9.12
CA ILE A 41 10.35 1.99 -10.08
C ILE A 41 11.62 2.71 -9.64
N LEU A 42 11.49 3.96 -9.16
CA LEU A 42 12.62 4.76 -8.69
C LEU A 42 13.24 4.20 -7.42
N VAL A 43 12.41 3.80 -6.45
CA VAL A 43 12.86 3.27 -5.15
C VAL A 43 13.22 1.78 -5.23
N GLN A 44 12.72 1.07 -6.24
CA GLN A 44 12.79 -0.38 -6.44
C GLN A 44 12.23 -1.23 -5.28
N SER A 45 11.43 -0.64 -4.38
CA SER A 45 10.84 -1.36 -3.25
C SER A 45 9.45 -0.83 -2.96
N SER A 46 8.43 -1.63 -3.29
CA SER A 46 7.03 -1.31 -2.99
C SER A 46 6.77 -1.23 -1.48
N SER A 47 7.53 -1.96 -0.66
CA SER A 47 7.44 -1.85 0.80
C SER A 47 7.87 -0.46 1.27
N ILE A 48 8.99 0.06 0.79
CA ILE A 48 9.45 1.42 1.14
C ILE A 48 8.47 2.47 0.59
N THR A 49 8.02 2.29 -0.66
CA THR A 49 7.07 3.20 -1.31
C THR A 49 5.75 3.30 -0.55
N THR A 50 5.14 2.18 -0.18
CA THR A 50 3.88 2.15 0.58
C THR A 50 4.06 2.66 2.01
N SER A 51 5.17 2.31 2.67
CA SER A 51 5.52 2.79 4.03
C SER A 51 5.67 4.30 4.12
N THR A 52 6.03 4.97 3.03
CA THR A 52 6.15 6.43 2.99
C THR A 52 4.78 7.12 3.02
N ILE A 53 3.74 6.47 2.49
CA ILE A 53 2.38 7.04 2.41
C ILE A 53 1.53 6.74 3.64
N ILE A 54 1.79 5.62 4.34
CA ILE A 54 1.03 5.23 5.53
C ILE A 54 1.03 6.31 6.65
N PRO A 55 2.16 6.97 6.98
CA PRO A 55 2.17 8.05 7.98
C PRO A 55 1.34 9.27 7.56
N LEU A 56 1.29 9.59 6.26
CA LEU A 56 0.45 10.67 5.73
C LEU A 56 -1.03 10.32 5.90
N ALA A 57 -1.39 9.06 5.68
CA ALA A 57 -2.72 8.54 6.00
C ALA A 57 -3.07 8.70 7.48
N GLY A 58 -2.15 8.27 8.36
CA GLY A 58 -2.33 8.35 9.81
C GLY A 58 -2.39 9.79 10.34
N ALA A 59 -1.77 10.74 9.64
CA ALA A 59 -1.86 12.17 9.93
C ALA A 59 -3.14 12.83 9.38
N GLY A 60 -3.96 12.09 8.62
CA GLY A 60 -5.19 12.60 8.00
C GLY A 60 -4.96 13.39 6.71
N VAL A 61 -3.73 13.39 6.17
CA VAL A 61 -3.35 14.10 4.94
C VAL A 61 -3.88 13.37 3.70
N LEU A 62 -3.99 12.04 3.77
CA LEU A 62 -4.47 11.20 2.67
C LEU A 62 -5.54 10.24 3.18
N THR A 63 -6.57 10.04 2.37
CA THR A 63 -7.64 9.09 2.66
C THR A 63 -7.29 7.67 2.19
N LEU A 64 -7.87 6.65 2.81
CA LEU A 64 -7.71 5.25 2.35
C LEU A 64 -8.09 5.08 0.87
N ARG A 65 -9.12 5.81 0.40
CA ARG A 65 -9.57 5.77 -1.00
C ARG A 65 -8.54 6.31 -1.98
N GLN A 66 -7.72 7.28 -1.57
CA GLN A 66 -6.62 7.82 -2.38
C GLN A 66 -5.40 6.89 -2.38
N ILE A 67 -5.13 6.24 -1.25
CA ILE A 67 -3.97 5.35 -1.08
C ILE A 67 -4.18 4.01 -1.78
N TYR A 68 -5.43 3.56 -1.92
CA TYR A 68 -5.73 2.30 -2.57
C TYR A 68 -5.21 2.20 -4.02
N PRO A 69 -5.55 3.10 -4.97
CA PRO A 69 -4.99 3.06 -6.32
C PRO A 69 -3.46 3.24 -6.34
N PHE A 70 -2.91 4.07 -5.45
CA PHE A 70 -1.46 4.23 -5.31
C PHE A 70 -0.76 2.92 -4.95
N THR A 71 -1.33 2.15 -4.03
CA THR A 71 -0.79 0.85 -3.59
C THR A 71 -0.83 -0.18 -4.72
N LEU A 72 -1.92 -0.19 -5.50
CA LEU A 72 -2.01 -1.03 -6.70
C LEU A 72 -0.95 -0.67 -7.73
N GLY A 73 -0.70 0.63 -7.92
CA GLY A 73 0.38 1.13 -8.77
C GLY A 73 1.75 0.69 -8.28
N ALA A 74 2.00 0.76 -6.97
CA ALA A 74 3.26 0.31 -6.38
C ALA A 74 3.53 -1.19 -6.61
N ASN A 75 2.49 -2.02 -6.53
CA ASN A 75 2.62 -3.45 -6.86
C ASN A 75 3.00 -3.67 -8.33
N ILE A 76 2.39 -2.93 -9.26
CA ILE A 76 2.78 -2.96 -10.68
C ILE A 76 4.22 -2.48 -10.88
N GLY A 77 4.65 -1.42 -10.18
CA GLY A 77 6.03 -0.94 -10.26
C GLY A 77 7.07 -2.00 -9.85
N THR A 78 6.75 -2.87 -8.89
CA THR A 78 7.63 -3.98 -8.48
C THR A 78 7.87 -4.98 -9.62
N THR A 79 6.87 -5.19 -10.47
CA THR A 79 6.98 -6.13 -11.61
C THR A 79 7.96 -5.63 -12.67
N VAL A 80 8.18 -4.32 -12.78
CA VAL A 80 9.20 -3.74 -13.68
C VAL A 80 10.60 -4.16 -13.25
N THR A 81 10.90 -4.15 -11.95
CA THR A 81 12.20 -4.64 -11.45
C THR A 81 12.38 -6.13 -11.75
N ALA A 82 11.34 -6.94 -11.55
CA ALA A 82 11.38 -8.37 -11.88
C ALA A 82 11.57 -8.62 -13.38
N LEU A 83 10.90 -7.84 -14.25
CA LEU A 83 11.06 -7.91 -15.69
C LEU A 83 12.49 -7.53 -16.10
N LEU A 84 13.01 -6.41 -15.60
CA LEU A 84 14.37 -5.96 -15.89
C LEU A 84 15.41 -6.99 -15.43
N ALA A 85 15.23 -7.58 -14.24
CA ALA A 85 16.10 -8.64 -13.76
C ALA A 85 16.01 -9.87 -14.68
N SER A 86 14.81 -10.29 -15.08
CA SER A 86 14.63 -11.48 -15.92
C SER A 86 15.30 -11.40 -17.30
N LEU A 87 15.56 -10.19 -17.82
CA LEU A 87 16.25 -10.00 -19.10
C LEU A 87 17.71 -10.49 -19.09
N THR A 88 18.34 -10.56 -17.91
CA THR A 88 19.74 -10.98 -17.77
C THR A 88 19.88 -12.39 -17.20
N LEU A 89 18.75 -13.05 -16.87
CA LEU A 89 18.68 -14.41 -16.34
C LEU A 89 18.18 -15.38 -17.43
N ASP A 90 17.49 -16.44 -17.03
CA ASP A 90 17.04 -17.55 -17.85
C ASP A 90 15.55 -17.47 -18.18
N VAL A 91 15.09 -18.43 -19.01
CA VAL A 91 13.69 -18.50 -19.44
C VAL A 91 12.75 -18.66 -18.24
N THR A 92 13.17 -19.36 -17.18
CA THR A 92 12.33 -19.53 -15.99
C THR A 92 12.11 -18.22 -15.25
N ALA A 93 13.15 -17.38 -15.11
CA ALA A 93 13.02 -16.03 -14.55
C ALA A 93 12.06 -15.15 -15.37
N MET A 94 12.12 -15.25 -16.71
CA MET A 94 11.20 -14.50 -17.58
C MET A 94 9.75 -14.96 -17.42
N VAL A 95 9.51 -16.27 -17.37
CA VAL A 95 8.17 -16.82 -17.10
C VAL A 95 7.66 -16.33 -15.74
N ALA A 96 8.48 -16.40 -14.69
CA ALA A 96 8.09 -15.93 -13.36
C ALA A 96 7.77 -14.42 -13.34
N ALA A 97 8.57 -13.59 -14.01
CA ALA A 97 8.35 -12.14 -14.10
C ALA A 97 7.04 -11.81 -14.83
N PHE A 98 6.77 -12.48 -15.96
CA PHE A 98 5.49 -12.32 -16.67
C PHE A 98 4.30 -12.84 -15.86
N SER A 99 4.42 -14.00 -15.20
CA SER A 99 3.37 -14.50 -14.31
C SER A 99 3.03 -13.49 -13.22
N HIS A 100 4.06 -12.85 -12.63
CA HIS A 100 3.86 -11.82 -11.61
C HIS A 100 3.18 -10.56 -12.19
N LEU A 101 3.59 -10.10 -13.38
CA LEU A 101 2.95 -8.98 -14.07
C LEU A 101 1.47 -9.27 -14.35
N PHE A 102 1.17 -10.39 -15.00
CA PHE A 102 -0.20 -10.75 -15.37
C PHE A 102 -1.08 -10.96 -14.15
N PHE A 103 -0.59 -11.61 -13.09
CA PHE A 103 -1.34 -11.77 -11.84
C PHE A 103 -1.78 -10.41 -11.27
N ASN A 104 -0.87 -9.43 -11.22
CA ASN A 104 -1.22 -8.09 -10.73
C ASN A 104 -2.22 -7.37 -11.65
N ILE A 105 -2.02 -7.42 -12.98
CA ILE A 105 -2.93 -6.79 -13.95
C ILE A 105 -4.33 -7.39 -13.85
N PHE A 106 -4.45 -8.72 -13.88
CA PHE A 106 -5.74 -9.40 -13.75
C PHE A 106 -6.39 -9.13 -12.40
N GLY A 107 -5.62 -9.12 -11.30
CA GLY A 107 -6.12 -8.76 -9.97
C GLY A 107 -6.72 -7.35 -9.95
N ILE A 108 -6.07 -6.37 -10.58
CA ILE A 108 -6.58 -4.99 -10.68
C ILE A 108 -7.85 -4.94 -11.54
N ILE A 109 -7.85 -5.58 -12.70
CA ILE A 109 -9.03 -5.60 -13.59
C ILE A 109 -10.23 -6.24 -12.88
N LEU A 110 -10.01 -7.38 -12.23
CA LEU A 110 -11.07 -8.14 -11.58
C LEU A 110 -11.57 -7.44 -10.31
N ILE A 111 -10.68 -7.01 -9.42
CA ILE A 111 -11.05 -6.47 -8.11
C ILE A 111 -11.32 -4.97 -8.16
N TYR A 112 -10.38 -4.19 -8.69
CA TYR A 112 -10.44 -2.73 -8.57
C TYR A 112 -11.38 -2.09 -9.59
N LEU A 113 -11.48 -2.63 -10.81
CA LEU A 113 -12.34 -2.08 -11.85
C LEU A 113 -13.81 -2.45 -11.65
N ASN A 114 -14.08 -3.58 -10.99
CA ASN A 114 -15.44 -3.99 -10.65
C ASN A 114 -15.91 -3.21 -9.40
N PRO A 115 -16.99 -2.39 -9.50
CA PRO A 115 -17.44 -1.55 -8.39
C PRO A 115 -17.86 -2.35 -7.15
N LEU A 116 -18.36 -3.57 -7.31
CA LEU A 116 -18.75 -4.43 -6.17
C LEU A 116 -17.53 -4.97 -5.42
N LEU A 117 -16.49 -5.36 -6.16
CA LEU A 117 -15.30 -5.97 -5.59
C LEU A 117 -14.32 -4.94 -5.02
N ARG A 118 -14.30 -3.73 -5.61
CA ARG A 118 -13.44 -2.62 -5.18
C ARG A 118 -13.68 -2.20 -3.72
N ASP A 119 -14.93 -2.28 -3.26
CA ASP A 119 -15.27 -1.89 -1.89
C ASP A 119 -14.94 -2.97 -0.85
N ILE A 120 -14.69 -4.22 -1.26
CA ILE A 120 -14.40 -5.31 -0.32
C ILE A 120 -13.10 -5.06 0.45
N PRO A 121 -11.93 -4.82 -0.20
CA PRO A 121 -10.70 -4.51 0.53
C PRO A 121 -10.82 -3.28 1.42
N MET A 122 -11.56 -2.26 0.96
CA MET A 122 -11.78 -1.03 1.71
C MET A 122 -12.56 -1.28 3.00
N LYS A 123 -13.68 -2.02 2.92
CA LYS A 123 -14.50 -2.38 4.09
C LYS A 123 -13.72 -3.26 5.07
N LEU A 124 -12.92 -4.20 4.57
CA LEU A 124 -12.07 -5.03 5.41
C LEU A 124 -11.01 -4.18 6.12
N ALA A 125 -10.36 -3.25 5.43
CA ALA A 125 -9.39 -2.34 6.02
C ALA A 125 -10.02 -1.46 7.12
N GLU A 126 -11.20 -0.90 6.87
CA GLU A 126 -11.96 -0.11 7.85
C GLU A 126 -12.40 -0.95 9.05
N TRP A 127 -12.82 -2.19 8.82
CA TRP A 127 -13.19 -3.12 9.89
C TRP A 127 -11.99 -3.48 10.78
N VAL A 128 -10.86 -3.86 10.17
CA VAL A 128 -9.61 -4.14 10.90
C VAL A 128 -9.17 -2.90 11.69
N ALA A 129 -9.21 -1.71 11.08
CA ALA A 129 -8.90 -0.46 11.76
C ALA A 129 -9.84 -0.20 12.96
N GLY A 130 -11.14 -0.45 12.80
CA GLY A 130 -12.12 -0.32 13.89
C GLY A 130 -11.86 -1.28 15.06
N VAL A 131 -11.47 -2.52 14.78
CA VAL A 131 -11.06 -3.49 15.81
C VAL A 131 -9.77 -3.02 16.51
N ALA A 132 -8.79 -2.54 15.74
CA ALA A 132 -7.51 -2.05 16.26
C ALA A 132 -7.67 -0.84 17.20
N LEU A 133 -8.62 0.05 16.90
CA LEU A 133 -8.93 1.22 17.73
C LEU A 133 -9.58 0.85 19.06
N LYS A 134 -10.40 -0.21 19.08
CA LYS A 134 -11.07 -0.69 20.31
C LYS A 134 -10.11 -1.41 21.26
N ASN A 135 -9.18 -2.19 20.73
CA ASN A 135 -8.20 -2.91 21.54
C ASN A 135 -6.83 -2.96 20.84
N LYS A 136 -5.89 -2.15 21.35
CA LYS A 136 -4.53 -2.02 20.80
C LYS A 136 -3.70 -3.31 20.91
N VAL A 137 -4.08 -4.24 21.78
CA VAL A 137 -3.37 -5.51 21.96
C VAL A 137 -3.74 -6.51 20.85
N LEU A 138 -4.96 -6.45 20.32
CA LEU A 138 -5.42 -7.38 19.26
C LEU A 138 -4.57 -7.32 17.99
N PRO A 139 -4.23 -6.14 17.41
CA PRO A 139 -3.33 -6.06 16.26
C PRO A 139 -1.95 -6.64 16.54
N ILE A 140 -1.42 -6.45 17.76
CA ILE A 140 -0.11 -6.96 18.15
C ILE A 140 -0.14 -8.49 18.20
N ILE A 141 -1.15 -9.06 18.84
CA ILE A 141 -1.34 -10.53 18.89
C ILE A 141 -1.54 -11.08 17.47
N TYR A 142 -2.37 -10.43 16.65
CA TYR A 142 -2.60 -10.82 15.26
C TYR A 142 -1.29 -10.86 14.46
N LEU A 143 -0.46 -9.82 14.58
CA LEU A 143 0.85 -9.76 13.93
C LEU A 143 1.78 -10.87 14.42
N LEU A 144 1.86 -11.10 15.73
CA LEU A 144 2.71 -12.16 16.30
C LEU A 144 2.27 -13.55 15.84
N ILE A 145 0.96 -13.81 15.81
CA ILE A 145 0.42 -15.10 15.37
C ILE A 145 0.67 -15.31 13.87
N ILE A 146 0.40 -14.32 13.02
CA ILE A 146 0.51 -14.51 11.57
C ILE A 146 1.97 -14.53 11.10
N PHE A 147 2.83 -13.66 11.62
CA PHE A 147 4.22 -13.60 11.16
C PHE A 147 5.15 -14.62 11.83
N PHE A 148 4.84 -15.07 13.05
CA PHE A 148 5.69 -16.01 13.78
C PHE A 148 4.96 -17.31 14.13
N GLY A 149 3.80 -17.21 14.77
CA GLY A 149 3.07 -18.40 15.24
C GLY A 149 2.73 -19.40 14.13
N LEU A 150 2.07 -18.94 13.08
CA LEU A 150 1.60 -19.76 11.96
C LEU A 150 2.77 -20.36 11.15
N PRO A 151 3.82 -19.59 10.76
CA PRO A 151 5.00 -20.16 10.13
C PRO A 151 5.70 -21.21 11.00
N LEU A 152 5.85 -20.97 12.30
CA LEU A 152 6.46 -21.94 13.22
C LEU A 152 5.63 -23.23 13.29
N ILE A 153 4.30 -23.13 13.43
CA ILE A 153 3.41 -24.29 13.45
C ILE A 153 3.53 -25.10 12.16
N ILE A 154 3.54 -24.43 11.00
CA ILE A 154 3.70 -25.11 9.71
C ILE A 154 5.04 -25.85 9.63
N ILE A 155 6.13 -25.23 10.11
CA ILE A 155 7.45 -25.86 10.14
C ILE A 155 7.47 -27.08 11.07
N PHE A 156 6.90 -26.97 12.28
CA PHE A 156 6.88 -28.07 13.26
C PHE A 156 5.94 -29.22 12.89
N ILE A 157 4.87 -28.97 12.14
CA ILE A 157 3.96 -30.03 11.66
C ILE A 157 4.47 -30.65 10.35
N GLY A 158 5.19 -29.87 9.53
CA GLY A 158 5.76 -30.31 8.26
C GLY A 158 7.13 -30.99 8.38
N SER A 159 7.69 -31.09 9.60
CA SER A 159 8.91 -31.85 9.92
C SER A 159 8.58 -33.15 10.64
#